data_AF-A0A660QPI5-F1
#
_entry.id   AF-A0A660QPI5-F1
#
_cell.length_a   1.000
_cell.length_b   1.000
_cell.length_c   1.000
_cell.angle_alpha   90.00
_cell.angle_beta   90.00
_cell.angle_gamma   90.00
#
_symmetry.space_group_name_H-M   'P 1'
#
loop_
_entity.id
_entity.type
_entity.pdbx_description
1 polymer ?
#
loop_
_entity_poly.entity_id
_entity_poly.type
_entity_poly.pdbx_seq_one_letter_code
_entity_poly.pdbx_strand_id
1 'polypeptide(L)' 'CFFHPRCPYKTDVCEKEYPEFREVSKNHWVACHLVK' A
#
# COMPACT_ATOMS: atom_id res chain seq x y z
N CYS A 1 -1.25 -4.93 4.63
CA CYS A 1 -1.50 -3.46 4.59
C CYS A 1 -2.51 -3.09 5.69
N PHE A 2 -2.15 -2.34 6.75
CA PHE A 2 -3.08 -2.04 7.86
C PHE A 2 -4.44 -1.43 7.43
N PHE A 3 -4.47 -0.75 6.29
CA PHE A 3 -5.68 -0.15 5.72
C PHE A 3 -6.53 -1.13 4.89
N HIS A 4 -6.11 -2.38 4.68
CA HIS A 4 -6.83 -3.39 3.88
C HIS A 4 -8.31 -3.60 4.27
N PRO A 5 -8.74 -3.57 5.56
CA PRO A 5 -10.15 -3.79 5.89
C PRO A 5 -11.05 -2.59 5.55
N ARG A 6 -10.47 -1.42 5.25
CA ARG A 6 -11.20 -0.19 4.93
C ARG A 6 -10.87 0.39 3.55
N CYS A 7 -9.95 -0.22 2.80
CA CYS A 7 -9.48 0.29 1.53
C CYS A 7 -10.45 -0.09 0.39
N PRO A 8 -11.01 0.86 -0.37
CA PRO A 8 -11.87 0.55 -1.52
C PRO A 8 -11.13 -0.10 -2.68
N TYR A 9 -9.80 0.05 -2.75
CA TYR A 9 -8.93 -0.54 -3.77
C TYR A 9 -8.17 -1.77 -3.26
N LYS A 10 -8.71 -2.46 -2.26
CA LYS A 10 -8.11 -3.67 -1.69
C LYS A 10 -7.96 -4.74 -2.79
N THR A 11 -6.75 -5.27 -2.91
CA THR A 11 -6.42 -6.46 -3.70
C THR A 11 -6.04 -7.62 -2.78
N ASP A 12 -6.06 -8.86 -3.28
CA ASP A 12 -5.69 -10.06 -2.50
C ASP A 12 -4.31 -9.97 -1.82
N VAL A 13 -3.34 -9.32 -2.47
CA VAL A 13 -1.99 -9.14 -1.92
C VAL A 13 -1.97 -8.26 -0.65
N CYS A 14 -2.97 -7.39 -0.46
CA CYS A 14 -3.05 -6.51 0.71
C CYS A 14 -3.28 -7.25 2.04
N GLU A 15 -3.85 -8.45 1.98
CA GLU A 15 -4.11 -9.34 3.12
C GLU A 15 -3.00 -10.37 3.33
N LYS A 16 -2.32 -10.75 2.26
CA LYS A 16 -1.23 -11.73 2.31
C LYS A 16 0.08 -11.08 2.75
N GLU A 17 0.36 -9.86 2.29
CA GLU A 17 1.65 -9.21 2.49
C GLU A 17 1.53 -7.72 2.85
N TYR A 18 2.49 -7.25 3.63
CA TYR A 18 2.64 -5.83 3.90
C TYR A 18 3.35 -5.15 2.73
N PRO A 19 2.80 -4.03 2.22
CA PRO A 19 3.45 -3.27 1.16
C PRO A 19 4.76 -2.67 1.65
N GLU A 20 5.74 -2.63 0.75
CA GLU A 20 7.03 -1.99 1.00
C GLU A 20 6.85 -0.47 1.17
N PHE A 21 7.64 0.11 2.08
CA PHE A 21 7.66 1.56 2.29
C PHE A 21 8.56 2.19 1.24
N ARG A 22 7.97 2.86 0.25
CA ARG A 22 8.68 3.46 -0.86
C ARG A 22 8.39 4.94 -1.01
N GLU A 23 9.35 5.66 -1.57
CA GLU A 23 9.19 7.05 -1.95
C GLU A 23 8.55 7.15 -3.34
N VAL A 24 7.36 7.76 -3.42
CA VAL A 24 6.61 7.93 -4.68
C VAL A 24 6.82 9.31 -5.29
N SER A 25 7.23 10.29 -4.47
CA SER A 25 7.71 11.60 -4.91
C SER A 25 8.61 12.19 -3.84
N LYS A 26 9.34 13.27 -4.16
CA LYS A 26 10.30 13.89 -3.23
C LYS A 26 9.64 14.23 -1.89
N ASN A 27 10.10 13.61 -0.80
CA ASN A 27 9.51 13.68 0.55
C ASN A 27 8.09 13.09 0.68
N HIS A 28 7.62 12.28 -0.26
CA HIS A 28 6.34 11.59 -0.22
C HIS A 28 6.57 10.08 -0.21
N TRP A 29 6.26 9.47 0.93
CA TRP A 29 6.43 8.05 1.14
C TRP A 29 5.08 7.37 1.29
N VAL A 30 4.93 6.22 0.62
CA VAL A 30 3.70 5.43 0.64
C VAL A 30 4.05 3.96 0.79
N ALA A 31 3.33 3.27 1.66
CA ALA A 31 3.29 1.81 1.73
C ALA A 31 1.96 1.32 1.14
N CYS A 32 1.87 1.30 -0.19
CA CYS A 32 0.70 0.83 -0.92
C CYS A 32 1.13 -0.06 -2.10
N HIS A 33 0.48 -1.21 -2.23
CA HIS A 33 0.70 -2.15 -3.33
C HIS A 33 0.27 -1.59 -4.69
N LEU A 34 -0.68 -0.64 -4.70
CA LEU A 34 -1.26 -0.10 -5.93
C LEU A 34 -0.46 1.07 -6.53
N VAL A 35 0.22 1.84 -5.69
CA VAL A 35 0.92 3.06 -6.11
C VAL A 35 2.35 2.70 -6.48
N LYS A 36 2.72 2.65 -7.76
CA LYS A 36 4.07 2.27 -8.19
C LYS A 36 5.13 3.33 -7.95
#